data_AF-A0A929B704-F1
#
_entry.id   AF-A0A929B704-F1
#
_cell.length_a   1.000
_cell.length_b   1.000
_cell.length_c   1.000
_cell.angle_alpha   90.00
_cell.angle_beta   90.00
_cell.angle_gamma   90.00
#
_symmetry.space_group_name_H-M   'P 1'
#
loop_
_entity.id
_entity.type
_entity.pdbx_description
1 polymer ?
#
loop_
_entity_poly.entity_id
_entity_poly.type
_entity_poly.pdbx_seq_one_letter_code
_entity_poly.pdbx_strand_id
1 'polypeptide(L)'
;MNSHRPIWSLTAAEVYETLRTSARGLSTEEAAFRLKQYGLNELPEPASRSLVLRFLDQLTHFMALLLWVAGILAFVSQTPELGWAIWAVIWINALFSFSQEYQAEKALAALEKHH
;
A
#
# COMPACT_ATOMS: atom_id res chain seq x y z
N MET A 1 -25.72 -4.19 27.75
CA MET A 1 -24.73 -3.09 27.84
C MET A 1 -23.37 -3.75 28.05
N ASN A 2 -22.79 -4.29 26.97
CA ASN A 2 -21.56 -5.08 27.05
C ASN A 2 -20.38 -4.15 26.82
N SER A 3 -19.72 -3.80 27.92
CA SER A 3 -18.46 -3.08 27.90
C SER A 3 -17.42 -3.95 27.19
N HIS A 4 -17.08 -3.62 25.96
CA HIS A 4 -15.96 -4.23 25.24
C HIS A 4 -14.66 -3.84 25.97
N ARG A 5 -14.32 -4.56 27.03
CA ARG A 5 -13.02 -4.44 27.67
C ARG A 5 -11.99 -4.97 26.68
N PRO A 6 -10.98 -4.18 26.34
CA PRO A 6 -9.99 -4.64 25.39
C PRO A 6 -9.20 -5.82 25.95
N ILE A 7 -8.79 -6.75 25.08
CA ILE A 7 -8.16 -8.03 25.47
C ILE A 7 -6.93 -7.81 26.36
N TRP A 8 -6.16 -6.73 26.15
CA TRP A 8 -4.98 -6.37 26.96
C TRP A 8 -5.31 -5.93 28.40
N SER A 9 -6.58 -5.74 28.74
CA SER A 9 -7.03 -5.35 30.09
C SER A 9 -7.64 -6.51 30.88
N LEU A 10 -7.72 -7.70 30.28
CA LEU A 10 -8.28 -8.90 30.89
C LEU A 10 -7.21 -9.69 31.66
N THR A 11 -7.61 -10.36 32.73
CA THR A 11 -6.77 -11.34 33.42
C THR A 11 -6.60 -12.60 32.57
N ALA A 12 -5.56 -13.40 32.83
CA ALA A 12 -5.29 -14.62 32.07
C ALA A 12 -6.50 -15.59 32.01
N ALA A 13 -7.23 -15.72 33.12
CA ALA A 13 -8.44 -16.56 33.19
C ALA A 13 -9.57 -16.02 32.29
N GLU A 14 -9.80 -14.71 32.30
CA GLU A 14 -10.80 -14.06 31.45
C GLU A 14 -10.42 -14.14 29.96
N VAL A 15 -9.12 -14.08 29.62
CA VAL A 15 -8.63 -14.28 28.24
C VAL A 15 -8.91 -15.70 27.78
N TYR A 16 -8.68 -16.71 28.62
CA TYR A 16 -8.96 -18.12 28.30
C TYR A 16 -10.44 -18.37 28.04
N GLU A 17 -11.32 -17.78 28.84
CA GLU A 17 -12.76 -17.87 28.63
C GLU A 17 -13.20 -17.15 27.35
N THR A 18 -12.71 -15.91 27.15
CA THR A 18 -13.09 -15.06 26.01
C THR A 18 -12.60 -15.63 24.67
N LEU A 19 -11.35 -16.12 24.60
CA LEU A 19 -10.76 -16.68 23.39
C LEU A 19 -10.99 -18.19 23.26
N ARG A 20 -11.74 -18.79 24.19
CA ARG A 20 -11.99 -20.23 24.31
C ARG A 20 -10.69 -21.03 24.16
N THR A 21 -9.70 -20.68 24.96
CA THR A 21 -8.38 -21.33 24.96
C THR A 21 -8.02 -21.74 26.38
N SER A 22 -6.88 -22.39 26.56
CA SER A 22 -6.43 -22.87 27.86
C SER A 22 -4.96 -22.54 28.10
N ALA A 23 -4.51 -22.70 29.34
CA ALA A 23 -3.09 -22.58 29.68
C ALA A 23 -2.20 -23.61 28.94
N ARG A 24 -2.78 -24.72 28.45
CA ARG A 24 -2.08 -25.73 27.65
C ARG A 24 -2.15 -25.45 26.14
N GLY A 25 -2.79 -24.34 25.72
CA GLY A 25 -3.02 -24.01 24.32
C GLY A 25 -4.29 -24.65 23.75
N LEU A 26 -4.36 -24.69 22.41
CA LEU A 26 -5.45 -25.29 21.63
C LEU A 26 -5.15 -26.76 21.31
N SER A 27 -6.19 -27.57 21.17
CA SER A 27 -6.05 -28.91 20.58
C SER A 27 -5.73 -28.80 19.08
N THR A 28 -5.13 -29.84 18.51
CA THR A 28 -4.86 -29.92 17.07
C THR A 28 -6.14 -29.82 16.22
N GLU A 29 -7.23 -30.43 16.69
CA GLU A 29 -8.54 -30.38 16.06
C GLU A 29 -9.10 -28.96 16.04
N GLU A 30 -9.02 -28.24 17.16
CA GLU A 30 -9.53 -26.88 17.26
C GLU A 30 -8.64 -25.87 16.53
N ALA A 31 -7.33 -26.08 16.52
CA ALA A 31 -6.41 -25.31 15.70
C ALA A 31 -6.73 -25.47 14.20
N ALA A 32 -6.97 -26.70 13.74
CA ALA A 32 -7.35 -26.96 12.34
C ALA A 32 -8.72 -26.37 11.99
N PHE A 33 -9.69 -26.42 12.92
CA PHE A 33 -10.98 -25.78 12.74
C PHE A 33 -10.85 -24.26 12.61
N ARG A 34 -10.09 -23.62 13.51
CA ARG A 34 -9.84 -22.18 13.47
C ARG A 34 -9.07 -21.77 12.21
N LEU A 35 -8.09 -22.56 11.77
CA LEU A 35 -7.36 -22.29 10.53
C LEU A 35 -8.30 -22.29 9.31
N LYS A 36 -9.26 -23.21 9.25
CA LYS A 36 -10.27 -23.21 8.18
C LYS A 36 -11.25 -22.04 8.27
N GLN A 37 -11.57 -21.59 9.48
CA GLN A 37 -12.52 -20.51 9.71
C GLN A 37 -11.91 -19.12 9.45
N TYR A 38 -10.68 -18.88 9.91
CA TYR A 38 -10.04 -17.57 9.89
C TYR A 38 -9.00 -17.43 8.77
N GLY A 39 -8.57 -18.54 8.18
CA GLY A 39 -7.47 -18.56 7.23
C GLY A 39 -6.10 -18.51 7.91
N LEU A 40 -5.06 -18.49 7.08
CA LEU A 40 -3.70 -18.28 7.55
C LEU A 40 -3.57 -16.85 8.12
N ASN A 41 -2.80 -16.70 9.19
CA ASN A 41 -2.46 -15.40 9.74
C ASN A 41 -1.35 -14.75 8.89
N GLU A 42 -1.65 -14.54 7.62
CA GLU A 42 -0.77 -13.89 6.65
C GLU A 42 -1.42 -12.58 6.24
N LEU A 43 -0.60 -11.53 6.14
CA LEU A 43 -1.06 -10.25 5.60
C LEU A 43 -1.34 -10.46 4.11
N PRO A 44 -2.51 -10.06 3.60
CA PRO A 44 -2.79 -10.15 2.17
C PRO A 44 -1.74 -9.34 1.42
N GLU A 45 -1.11 -9.96 0.40
CA GLU A 45 -0.21 -9.24 -0.48
C GLU A 45 -0.99 -8.06 -1.10
N PRO A 46 -0.51 -6.82 -0.94
CA PRO A 46 -1.15 -5.69 -1.61
C PRO A 46 -1.09 -5.96 -3.11
N ALA A 47 -2.23 -5.86 -3.80
CA ALA A 47 -2.26 -5.97 -5.25
C ALA A 47 -1.30 -4.93 -5.83
N SER A 48 -0.13 -5.39 -6.29
CA SER A 48 0.87 -4.52 -6.89
C SER A 48 0.27 -3.98 -8.18
N ARG A 49 -0.16 -2.71 -8.17
CA ARG A 49 -0.46 -2.03 -9.43
C ARG A 49 0.85 -2.02 -10.21
N SER A 50 0.80 -2.51 -11.46
CA SER A 50 1.98 -2.48 -12.32
C SER A 50 2.60 -1.08 -12.35
N LEU A 51 3.91 -1.00 -12.14
CA LEU A 51 4.71 0.23 -12.25
C LEU A 51 4.39 1.01 -13.53
N VAL A 52 4.19 0.28 -14.63
CA VAL A 52 3.83 0.85 -15.94
C VAL A 52 2.47 1.55 -15.89
N LEU A 53 1.48 0.96 -15.22
CA LEU A 53 0.14 1.55 -15.09
C LEU A 53 0.18 2.85 -14.29
N ARG A 54 0.93 2.90 -13.18
CA ARG A 54 1.09 4.14 -12.40
C ARG A 54 1.88 5.21 -13.14
N PHE A 55 2.92 4.81 -13.87
CA PHE A 55 3.67 5.72 -14.74
C PHE A 55 2.76 6.38 -15.78
N LEU A 56 1.90 5.59 -16.44
CA LEU A 56 0.91 6.11 -17.39
C LEU A 56 -0.12 7.03 -16.73
N ASP A 57 -0.53 6.73 -15.49
CA ASP A 57 -1.43 7.59 -14.70
C ASP A 57 -0.80 8.98 -14.48
N GLN A 58 0.50 9.03 -14.16
CA GLN A 58 1.21 10.32 -13.97
C GLN A 58 1.27 11.15 -15.26
N LEU A 59 1.29 10.52 -16.44
CA LEU A 59 1.28 11.22 -17.72
C LEU A 59 -0.12 11.67 -18.18
N THR A 60 -1.18 11.03 -17.66
CA THR A 60 -2.55 11.19 -18.17
C THR A 60 -3.53 11.78 -17.15
N HIS A 61 -3.14 11.95 -15.89
CA HIS A 61 -3.96 12.64 -14.91
C HIS A 61 -4.26 14.09 -15.33
N PHE A 62 -5.35 14.63 -14.79
CA PHE A 62 -5.89 15.93 -15.18
C PHE A 62 -4.84 17.05 -15.22
N MET A 63 -3.98 17.17 -14.21
CA MET A 63 -2.94 18.20 -14.18
C MET A 63 -1.84 17.96 -15.23
N ALA A 64 -1.41 16.72 -15.49
CA ALA A 64 -0.48 16.45 -16.59
C ALA A 64 -1.06 16.84 -17.94
N LEU A 65 -2.35 16.57 -18.18
CA LEU A 65 -3.02 16.99 -19.42
C LEU A 65 -3.01 18.51 -19.58
N LEU A 66 -3.25 19.27 -18.49
CA LEU A 66 -3.13 20.73 -18.52
C LEU A 66 -1.70 21.18 -18.85
N LEU A 67 -0.68 20.53 -18.30
CA LEU A 67 0.72 20.84 -18.60
C LEU A 67 1.12 20.46 -20.03
N TRP A 68 0.59 19.37 -20.58
CA TRP A 68 0.76 19.03 -22.00
C TRP A 68 0.23 20.14 -22.89
N VAL A 69 -1.00 20.59 -22.63
CA VAL A 69 -1.64 21.69 -23.36
C VAL A 69 -0.85 22.99 -23.19
N ALA A 70 -0.43 23.33 -21.96
CA ALA A 70 0.36 24.53 -21.69
C ALA A 70 1.71 24.50 -22.43
N GLY A 71 2.38 23.34 -22.49
CA GLY A 71 3.60 23.18 -23.26
C GLY A 71 3.37 23.38 -24.75
N ILE A 72 2.30 22.81 -25.32
CA ILE A 72 1.92 23.03 -26.72
C ILE A 72 1.66 24.53 -26.99
N LEU A 73 0.92 25.19 -26.10
CA LEU A 73 0.67 26.64 -26.20
C LEU A 73 1.97 27.44 -26.16
N ALA A 74 2.94 27.07 -25.34
CA ALA A 74 4.25 27.73 -25.29
C ALA A 74 5.02 27.61 -26.63
N PHE A 75 4.93 26.48 -27.33
CA PHE A 75 5.49 26.35 -28.68
C PHE A 75 4.76 27.25 -29.69
N VAL A 76 3.44 27.32 -29.61
CA VAL A 76 2.63 28.21 -30.47
C VAL A 76 2.93 29.68 -30.19
N SER A 77 3.19 30.04 -28.95
CA SER A 77 3.56 31.40 -28.51
C SER A 77 5.02 31.77 -28.80
N GLN A 78 5.77 30.97 -29.56
CA GLN A 78 7.18 31.21 -29.90
C GLN A 78 8.11 31.25 -28.67
N THR A 79 7.75 30.55 -27.59
CA THR A 79 8.56 30.39 -26.38
C THR A 79 8.88 28.92 -26.13
N PRO A 80 9.69 28.27 -27.00
CA PRO A 80 9.93 26.84 -26.92
C PRO A 80 10.70 26.43 -25.65
N GLU A 81 11.53 27.31 -25.06
CA GLU A 81 12.24 27.01 -23.82
C GLU A 81 11.28 26.72 -22.67
N LEU A 82 10.19 27.50 -22.58
CA LEU A 82 9.14 27.32 -21.58
C LEU A 82 8.38 26.00 -21.81
N GLY A 83 8.09 25.67 -23.08
CA GLY A 83 7.44 24.40 -23.44
C GLY A 83 8.27 23.18 -23.01
N TRP A 84 9.58 23.21 -23.29
CA TRP A 84 10.50 22.16 -22.84
C TRP A 84 10.59 22.07 -21.31
N ALA A 85 10.63 23.20 -20.61
CA ALA A 85 10.64 23.21 -19.14
C ALA A 85 9.39 22.56 -18.55
N ILE A 86 8.20 22.86 -19.09
CA ILE A 86 6.94 22.29 -18.64
C ILE A 86 6.91 20.77 -18.86
N TRP A 87 7.32 20.32 -20.05
CA TRP A 87 7.35 18.88 -20.34
C TRP A 87 8.41 18.14 -19.52
N ALA A 88 9.56 18.76 -19.22
CA ALA A 88 10.56 18.19 -18.34
C ALA A 88 9.99 17.88 -16.94
N VAL A 89 9.12 18.74 -16.40
CA VAL A 89 8.44 18.50 -15.12
C VAL A 89 7.54 17.27 -15.18
N ILE A 90 6.82 17.05 -16.28
CA ILE A 90 5.98 15.84 -16.48
C ILE A 90 6.85 14.58 -16.41
N TRP A 91 7.99 14.58 -17.12
CA TRP A 91 8.92 13.44 -17.13
C TRP A 91 9.58 13.20 -15.78
N ILE A 92 10.01 14.26 -15.09
CA ILE A 92 10.61 14.17 -13.75
C ILE A 92 9.61 13.54 -12.78
N ASN A 93 8.35 13.99 -12.79
CA ASN A 93 7.33 13.42 -11.90
C ASN A 93 7.07 11.94 -12.20
N ALA A 94 7.03 11.57 -13.47
CA ALA A 94 6.82 10.17 -13.87
C ALA A 94 7.99 9.27 -13.43
N LEU A 95 9.24 9.74 -13.57
CA LEU A 95 10.44 9.02 -13.09
C LEU A 95 10.50 8.95 -11.57
N PHE A 96 10.13 10.03 -10.88
CA PHE A 96 10.08 10.07 -9.42
C PHE A 96 9.07 9.06 -8.85
N SER A 97 7.91 8.92 -9.49
CA SER A 97 6.92 7.90 -9.12
C SER A 97 7.47 6.47 -9.23
N PHE A 98 8.24 6.17 -10.29
CA PHE A 98 8.91 4.87 -10.42
C PHE A 98 9.91 4.62 -9.28
N SER A 99 10.72 5.63 -8.94
CA SER A 99 11.70 5.51 -7.86
C SER A 99 11.05 5.35 -6.48
N GLN A 100 9.93 6.02 -6.21
CA GLN A 100 9.20 5.88 -4.95
C GLN A 100 8.72 4.45 -4.72
N GLU A 101 8.16 3.82 -5.75
CA GLU A 101 7.64 2.46 -5.61
C GLU A 101 8.76 1.44 -5.41
N TYR A 102 9.86 1.57 -6.16
CA TYR A 102 11.05 0.74 -5.93
C TYR A 102 11.54 0.82 -4.48
N GLN A 103 11.49 2.01 -3.88
CA GLN A 103 11.87 2.20 -2.49
C GLN A 103 10.82 1.65 -1.51
N ALA A 104 9.53 1.72 -1.85
CA ALA A 104 8.44 1.16 -1.06
C ALA A 104 8.49 -0.38 -1.04
N GLU A 105 8.67 -1.02 -2.19
CA GLU A 105 8.85 -2.48 -2.30
C GLU A 105 10.08 -2.93 -1.50
N LYS A 106 11.19 -2.19 -1.59
CA LYS A 106 12.40 -2.48 -0.82
C LYS A 106 12.20 -2.33 0.69
N ALA A 107 11.40 -1.35 1.13
CA ALA A 107 11.07 -1.17 2.53
C ALA A 107 10.19 -2.30 3.08
N LEU A 108 9.21 -2.76 2.29
CA LEU A 108 8.37 -3.91 2.65
C LEU A 108 9.18 -5.21 2.72
N ALA A 109 10.03 -5.47 1.72
CA ALA A 109 10.93 -6.63 1.71
C ALA A 109 11.93 -6.62 2.89
N ALA A 110 12.31 -5.44 3.40
CA ALA A 110 13.16 -5.34 4.58
C ALA A 110 12.41 -5.68 5.88
N LEU A 111 11.09 -5.49 5.94
CA LEU A 111 10.26 -5.85 7.09
C LEU A 111 9.97 -7.36 7.15
N GLU A 112 9.75 -8.02 6.02
CA GLU A 112 9.59 -9.48 5.97
C GLU A 112 10.85 -10.22 6.43
N LYS A 113 12.04 -9.62 6.25
CA LYS A 113 13.31 -10.27 6.61
C LYS A 113 13.58 -10.36 8.12
N HIS A 114 12.75 -9.74 8.95
CA HIS A 114 12.87 -9.73 10.41
C HIS A 114 11.75 -10.51 11.14
N HIS A 115 10.95 -11.29 10.42
CA HIS A 115 9.96 -12.22 10.98
C HIS A 115 10.21 -13.67 10.56
#